data_AF-A0A1H3Z159-F1
#
_entry.id   AF-A0A1H3Z159-F1
#
_cell.length_a   1.000
_cell.length_b   1.000
_cell.length_c   1.000
_cell.angle_alpha   90.00
_cell.angle_beta   90.00
_cell.angle_gamma   90.00
#
_symmetry.space_group_name_H-M   'P 1'
#
loop_
_entity.id
_entity.type
_entity.pdbx_description
1 polymer ?
#
loop_
_entity_poly.entity_id
_entity_poly.type
_entity_poly.pdbx_seq_one_letter_code
_entity_poly.pdbx_strand_id
1 'polypeptide(L)'
;MLNTALARVHMVMAALYFVVCAGIVLKVLHTGGKAQMEAVIILTLIFALPVGLHALAFAGVRQGKSWARGLSRAVGILLLLSIPIGTIIGIFILRRTRGADWEAGATGTSPPARS
;
A
#
# COMPACT_ATOMS: atom_id res chain seq x y z
N MET A 1 3.32 0.60 -20.12
CA MET A 1 4.52 0.76 -19.27
C MET A 1 4.10 1.28 -17.89
N LEU A 2 5.01 1.39 -16.93
CA LEU A 2 4.69 1.39 -15.50
C LEU A 2 4.67 2.77 -14.84
N ASN A 3 3.67 3.02 -14.00
CA ASN A 3 3.79 4.05 -12.96
C ASN A 3 4.72 3.56 -11.84
N THR A 4 6.03 3.65 -12.08
CA THR A 4 7.09 3.09 -11.22
C THR A 4 7.07 3.69 -9.81
N ALA A 5 6.77 4.98 -9.68
CA ALA A 5 6.65 5.66 -8.39
C ALA A 5 5.48 5.11 -7.56
N LEU A 6 4.30 4.98 -8.17
CA LEU A 6 3.12 4.41 -7.51
C LEU A 6 3.34 2.94 -7.11
N ALA A 7 3.91 2.14 -8.02
CA ALA A 7 4.26 0.76 -7.73
C ALA A 7 5.24 0.66 -6.54
N ARG A 8 6.27 1.52 -6.51
CA ARG A 8 7.26 1.54 -5.42
C ARG A 8 6.60 1.87 -4.08
N VAL A 9 5.70 2.85 -4.04
CA VAL A 9 4.97 3.18 -2.80
C VAL A 9 4.14 2.00 -2.31
N HIS A 10 3.41 1.31 -3.19
CA HIS A 10 2.67 0.11 -2.78
C HIS A 10 3.59 -1.00 -2.24
N MET A 11 4.74 -1.24 -2.89
CA MET A 11 5.71 -2.23 -2.42
C MET A 11 6.29 -1.87 -1.04
N VAL A 12 6.71 -0.61 -0.85
CA VAL A 12 7.27 -0.13 0.42
C VAL A 12 6.23 -0.24 1.53
N MET A 13 4.97 0.12 1.27
CA MET A 13 3.90 0.00 2.27
C MET A 13 3.59 -1.47 2.61
N ALA A 14 3.54 -2.36 1.62
CA ALA A 14 3.36 -3.80 1.88
C ALA A 14 4.49 -4.34 2.75
N ALA A 15 5.74 -3.99 2.43
CA ALA A 15 6.91 -4.40 3.21
C ALA A 15 6.88 -3.82 4.63
N LEU A 16 6.50 -2.55 4.80
CA LEU A 16 6.38 -1.90 6.10
C LEU A 16 5.37 -2.62 6.99
N TYR A 17 4.14 -2.83 6.50
CA TYR A 17 3.11 -3.54 7.27
C TYR A 17 3.53 -4.96 7.61
N PHE A 18 4.17 -5.67 6.67
CA PHE A 18 4.68 -7.02 6.90
C PHE A 18 5.76 -7.04 7.99
N VAL A 19 6.76 -6.16 7.91
CA VAL A 19 7.86 -6.08 8.89
C VAL A 19 7.33 -5.72 10.28
N VAL A 20 6.41 -4.76 10.38
CA VAL A 20 5.78 -4.39 11.65
C VAL A 20 5.03 -5.58 12.25
N CYS A 21 4.21 -6.27 11.45
CA CYS A 21 3.49 -7.46 11.90
C CYS A 21 4.44 -8.56 12.36
N ALA A 22 5.46 -8.87 11.55
CA ALA A 22 6.46 -9.89 11.87
C ALA A 22 7.22 -9.56 13.16
N GLY A 23 7.60 -8.30 13.38
CA GLY A 23 8.26 -7.85 14.61
C GLY A 23 7.40 -8.05 15.85
N ILE A 24 6.10 -7.74 15.77
CA ILE A 24 5.16 -7.96 16.89
C ILE A 24 4.98 -9.46 17.15
N VAL A 25 4.75 -10.26 16.11
CA VAL A 25 4.63 -11.72 16.23
C VAL A 25 5.87 -12.32 16.89
N LEU A 26 7.06 -11.97 16.41
CA LEU A 26 8.32 -12.44 16.98
C LEU A 26 8.47 -12.05 18.45
N LYS A 27 8.12 -10.82 18.82
CA LYS A 27 8.16 -10.37 20.22
C LYS A 27 7.24 -11.22 21.10
N VAL A 28 6.02 -11.47 20.65
CA VAL A 28 5.04 -12.26 21.42
C VAL A 28 5.47 -13.71 21.57
N LEU A 29 5.98 -14.33 20.51
CA LEU A 29 6.48 -15.71 20.56
C LEU A 29 7.63 -15.87 21.56
N HIS A 30 8.49 -14.86 21.72
CA HIS A 30 9.54 -14.87 22.73
C HIS A 30 9.04 -14.73 24.18
N THR A 31 7.86 -14.13 24.42
CA THR A 31 7.33 -13.90 25.78
C THR A 31 6.46 -15.04 26.33
N GLY A 32 6.08 -16.03 25.52
CA GLY A 32 5.70 -17.38 25.98
C GLY A 32 4.32 -17.61 26.60
N GLY A 33 3.34 -16.70 26.49
CA GLY A 33 2.01 -16.87 27.11
C GLY A 33 0.91 -17.38 26.17
N LYS A 34 0.07 -18.34 26.60
CA LYS A 34 -1.05 -18.90 25.79
C LYS A 34 -2.10 -17.85 25.36
N ALA A 35 -2.51 -16.96 26.27
CA ALA A 35 -3.39 -15.83 25.95
C ALA A 35 -2.79 -14.88 24.90
N GLN A 36 -1.47 -14.98 24.65
CA GLN A 36 -0.78 -14.18 23.66
C GLN A 36 -0.88 -14.76 22.24
N MET A 37 -1.22 -16.05 22.09
CA MET A 37 -1.31 -16.71 20.76
C MET A 37 -2.57 -16.30 19.99
N GLU A 38 -3.73 -16.24 20.66
CA GLU A 38 -4.97 -15.74 20.03
C GLU A 38 -4.81 -14.29 19.57
N ALA A 39 -4.16 -13.46 20.39
CA ALA A 39 -3.83 -12.08 20.04
C ALA A 39 -2.92 -12.00 18.79
N VAL A 40 -1.94 -12.90 18.65
CA VAL A 40 -1.07 -12.98 17.45
C VAL A 40 -1.87 -13.34 16.21
N ILE A 41 -2.80 -14.30 16.30
CA ILE A 41 -3.63 -14.70 15.16
C ILE A 41 -4.50 -13.52 14.72
N ILE A 42 -5.20 -12.88 15.66
CA ILE A 42 -6.06 -11.72 15.37
C ILE A 42 -5.25 -10.58 14.76
N LEU A 43 -4.09 -10.26 15.33
CA LEU A 43 -3.21 -9.22 14.81
C LEU A 43 -2.71 -9.53 13.41
N THR A 44 -2.31 -10.78 13.16
CA THR A 44 -1.85 -11.24 11.85
C THR A 44 -2.95 -11.08 10.80
N LEU A 45 -4.19 -11.44 11.13
CA LEU A 45 -5.34 -11.26 10.23
C LEU A 45 -5.62 -9.78 9.94
N ILE A 46 -5.51 -8.91 10.95
CA ILE A 46 -5.66 -7.46 10.80
C ILE A 46 -4.58 -6.90 9.85
N PHE A 47 -3.32 -7.33 10.00
CA PHE A 47 -2.21 -6.86 9.16
C PHE A 47 -2.17 -7.52 7.78
N ALA A 48 -2.75 -8.71 7.60
CA ALA A 48 -2.83 -9.39 6.31
C ALA A 48 -3.61 -8.57 5.28
N LEU A 49 -4.66 -7.86 5.71
CA LEU A 49 -5.47 -7.02 4.83
C LEU A 49 -4.66 -5.88 4.17
N PRO A 50 -4.02 -4.96 4.91
CA PRO A 50 -3.23 -3.89 4.30
C PRO A 50 -2.04 -4.42 3.50
N VAL A 51 -1.36 -5.48 3.96
CA VAL A 51 -0.28 -6.13 3.18
C VAL A 51 -0.82 -6.62 1.84
N GLY A 52 -1.93 -7.35 1.86
CA GLY A 52 -2.57 -7.90 0.67
C GLY A 52 -3.04 -6.81 -0.31
N LEU A 53 -3.70 -5.77 0.19
CA LEU A 53 -4.17 -4.65 -0.63
C LEU A 53 -3.00 -3.93 -1.33
N HIS A 54 -1.93 -3.64 -0.60
CA HIS A 54 -0.74 -3.01 -1.17
C HIS A 54 0.01 -3.94 -2.14
N ALA A 55 0.17 -5.22 -1.83
CA ALA A 55 0.81 -6.20 -2.72
C ALA A 55 0.01 -6.39 -4.02
N LEU A 56 -1.32 -6.47 -3.92
CA LEU A 56 -2.21 -6.59 -5.07
C LEU A 56 -2.17 -5.33 -5.95
N ALA A 57 -2.23 -4.14 -5.33
CA ALA A 57 -2.08 -2.88 -6.05
C ALA A 57 -0.72 -2.78 -6.75
N PHE A 58 0.37 -3.17 -6.08
CA PHE A 58 1.70 -3.26 -6.68
C PHE A 58 1.71 -4.17 -7.91
N ALA A 59 1.21 -5.40 -7.80
CA ALA A 59 1.16 -6.35 -8.90
C ALA A 59 0.32 -5.82 -10.07
N GLY A 60 -0.85 -5.23 -9.77
CA GLY A 60 -1.74 -4.64 -10.77
C GLY A 60 -1.11 -3.46 -11.51
N VAL A 61 -0.47 -2.53 -10.77
CA VAL A 61 0.26 -1.39 -11.37
C VAL A 61 1.44 -1.90 -12.19
N ARG A 62 2.17 -2.92 -11.71
CA ARG A 62 3.27 -3.58 -12.46
C ARG A 62 2.85 -4.25 -13.75
N GLN A 63 1.59 -4.62 -13.85
CA GLN A 63 1.01 -5.25 -15.03
C GLN A 63 0.24 -4.23 -15.90
N GLY A 64 0.19 -2.96 -15.50
CA GLY A 64 -0.56 -1.91 -16.22
C GLY A 64 -2.08 -2.15 -16.24
N LYS A 65 -2.63 -2.91 -15.29
CA LYS A 65 -4.05 -3.29 -15.30
C LYS A 65 -4.94 -2.12 -14.89
N SER A 66 -6.06 -1.94 -15.57
CA SER A 66 -7.02 -0.85 -15.33
C SER A 66 -7.64 -0.90 -13.91
N TRP A 67 -7.95 -2.10 -13.41
CA TRP A 67 -8.48 -2.27 -12.05
C TRP A 67 -7.51 -1.79 -10.96
N ALA A 68 -6.20 -1.82 -11.23
CA ALA A 68 -5.18 -1.42 -10.27
C ALA A 68 -5.29 0.07 -9.94
N ARG A 69 -5.74 0.89 -10.89
CA ARG A 69 -6.02 2.31 -10.67
C ARG A 69 -7.17 2.49 -9.67
N GLY A 70 -8.25 1.72 -9.82
CA GLY A 70 -9.39 1.74 -8.91
C GLY A 70 -8.99 1.30 -7.50
N LEU A 71 -8.28 0.18 -7.38
CA LEU A 71 -7.77 -0.32 -6.11
C LEU A 71 -6.83 0.69 -5.42
N SER A 72 -5.89 1.26 -6.18
CA SER A 72 -4.96 2.27 -5.65
C SER A 72 -5.70 3.48 -5.09
N ARG A 73 -6.77 3.93 -5.75
CA ARG A 73 -7.61 5.04 -5.23
C ARG A 73 -8.32 4.65 -3.94
N ALA A 74 -8.91 3.45 -3.88
CA ALA A 74 -9.57 2.97 -2.67
C ALA A 74 -8.59 2.92 -1.49
N VAL A 75 -7.41 2.32 -1.70
CA VAL A 75 -6.32 2.29 -0.70
C VAL A 75 -5.88 3.70 -0.32
N GLY A 76 -5.73 4.60 -1.29
CA GLY A 76 -5.37 6.00 -1.06
C GLY A 76 -6.39 6.73 -0.18
N ILE A 77 -7.69 6.50 -0.37
CA ILE A 77 -8.77 7.05 0.47
C ILE A 77 -8.71 6.49 1.88
N LEU A 78 -8.55 5.17 2.03
CA LEU A 78 -8.43 4.54 3.35
C LEU A 78 -7.24 5.12 4.14
N LEU A 79 -6.12 5.37 3.47
CA LEU A 79 -4.94 5.97 4.08
C LEU A 79 -5.15 7.40 4.57
N LEU A 80 -6.11 8.15 4.02
CA LEU A 80 -6.41 9.51 4.51
C LEU A 80 -6.84 9.53 5.98
N LEU A 81 -7.41 8.42 6.47
CA LEU A 81 -7.84 8.25 7.86
C LEU A 81 -6.66 8.02 8.83
N SER A 82 -5.48 7.67 8.31
CA SER A 82 -4.30 7.29 9.11
C SER A 82 -3.35 8.49 9.35
N ILE A 83 -3.85 9.54 9.96
CA ILE A 83 -3.17 10.84 10.17
C ILE A 83 -1.90 10.67 11.06
N PRO A 84 -0.77 11.36 10.77
CA PRO A 84 -0.53 12.24 9.61
C PRO A 84 0.13 11.53 8.42
N ILE A 85 0.91 10.48 8.68
CA ILE A 85 1.76 9.83 7.66
C ILE A 85 0.92 9.19 6.57
N GLY A 86 -0.15 8.47 6.94
CA GLY A 86 -1.04 7.85 5.98
C GLY A 86 -1.72 8.87 5.10
N THR A 87 -2.10 10.03 5.62
CA THR A 87 -2.73 11.11 4.83
C THR A 87 -1.80 11.61 3.72
N ILE A 88 -0.52 11.84 4.02
CA ILE A 88 0.47 12.26 3.02
C ILE A 88 0.60 11.21 1.91
N ILE A 89 0.71 9.93 2.29
CA ILE A 89 0.85 8.82 1.34
C ILE A 89 -0.45 8.64 0.53
N GLY A 90 -1.61 8.77 1.16
CA GLY A 90 -2.92 8.70 0.52
C GLY A 90 -3.09 9.79 -0.54
N ILE A 91 -2.76 11.04 -0.20
CA ILE A 91 -2.75 12.15 -1.17
C ILE A 91 -1.80 11.86 -2.34
N PHE A 92 -0.60 11.35 -2.05
CA PHE A 92 0.37 10.99 -3.09
C PHE A 92 -0.21 9.94 -4.07
N ILE A 93 -0.78 8.85 -3.54
CA ILE A 93 -1.41 7.79 -4.33
C ILE A 93 -2.57 8.33 -5.17
N LEU A 94 -3.43 9.17 -4.56
CA LEU A 94 -4.57 9.78 -5.25
C LEU A 94 -4.14 10.72 -6.37
N ARG A 95 -3.05 11.47 -6.19
CA ARG A 95 -2.47 12.29 -7.25
C ARG A 95 -1.95 11.42 -8.39
N ARG A 96 -1.21 10.36 -8.08
CA ARG A 96 -0.58 9.48 -9.08
C ARG A 96 -1.56 8.57 -9.83
N THR A 97 -2.82 8.50 -9.40
CA THR A 97 -3.91 7.77 -10.06
C THR A 97 -4.84 8.69 -10.86
N ARG A 98 -4.56 10.00 -10.97
CA ARG A 98 -5.25 10.92 -11.89
C ARG A 98 -4.86 10.62 -13.35
N GLY A 99 -5.77 10.88 -14.30
CA GLY A 99 -5.66 10.47 -15.71
C GLY A 99 -4.30 10.81 -16.32
N ALA A 100 -3.91 12.09 -16.29
CA ALA A 100 -2.62 12.53 -16.81
C ALA A 100 -1.40 11.85 -16.17
N ASP A 101 -1.39 11.60 -14.86
CA ASP A 101 -0.26 10.95 -14.17
C ASP A 101 -0.22 9.44 -14.37
N TRP A 102 -1.40 8.82 -14.46
CA TRP A 102 -1.57 7.40 -14.75
C TRP A 102 -1.15 7.08 -16.19
N GLU A 103 -1.57 7.92 -17.15
CA GLU A 103 -1.24 7.81 -18.57
C GLU A 103 0.21 8.19 -18.84
N ALA A 104 0.74 9.27 -18.23
CA ALA A 104 2.16 9.64 -18.33
C ALA A 104 3.10 8.52 -17.84
N GLY A 105 2.72 7.86 -16.73
CA GLY A 105 3.42 6.64 -16.29
C GLY A 105 3.27 5.47 -17.27
N ALA A 106 2.20 5.43 -18.06
CA ALA A 106 1.97 4.41 -19.08
C ALA A 106 2.72 4.67 -20.40
N THR A 107 2.96 5.94 -20.76
CA THR A 107 3.62 6.41 -21.99
C THR A 107 5.10 6.78 -21.82
N GLY A 108 5.60 6.85 -20.58
CA GLY A 108 6.98 7.25 -20.30
C GLY A 108 7.25 8.75 -20.48
N THR A 109 6.19 9.55 -20.63
CA THR A 109 6.28 11.01 -20.78
C THR A 109 6.23 11.69 -19.41
N SER A 110 6.84 12.87 -19.30
CA SER A 110 6.65 13.70 -18.11
C SER A 110 5.19 14.18 -18.07
N PRO A 111 4.54 14.21 -16.89
CA PRO A 111 3.20 14.79 -16.79
C PRO A 111 3.22 16.24 -17.29
N PRO A 112 2.16 16.72 -17.95
CA PRO A 112 2.09 18.12 -18.36
C PRO A 112 2.26 19.04 -17.15
N ALA A 113 3.00 20.14 -17.33
CA ALA A 113 3.17 21.16 -16.29
C ALA A 113 1.79 21.67 -15.88
N ARG A 114 1.47 21.57 -14.57
CA ARG A 114 0.20 22.08 -14.04
C ARG A 114 0.38 23.59 -13.79
N SER A 115 -0.43 24.40 -14.47
CA SER A 115 -0.62 25.84 -14.21
C SER A 115 -1.40 26.08 -12.94
#